data_AF-A0A929JTG6-F1
#
_entry.id   AF-A0A929JTG6-F1
#
_cell.length_a   1.000
_cell.length_b   1.000
_cell.length_c   1.000
_cell.angle_alpha   90.00
_cell.angle_beta   90.00
_cell.angle_gamma   90.00
#
_symmetry.space_group_name_H-M   'P 1'
#
loop_
_entity.id
_entity.type
_entity.pdbx_description
1 polymer ?
#
loop_
_entity_poly.entity_id
_entity_poly.type
_entity_poly.pdbx_seq_one_letter_code
_entity_poly.pdbx_strand_id
1 'polypeptide(L)'
;MISKRTREITPFIVMDVLEKAHSMERSGIHVVHMEVGEPDFDTPECIKKAAIRALEAGHTHYTHSLGLVELREAICRHYHRRYGAVVEPDQVVVTSGTSPAMFMLFAALLEPGDRVIISDPHYACYPNFIRFAGGEPVTIPVYEDDAFQFRPEVIKKKIDARTKAIFVNSPSNPTGNLLSHDRMEAIAGLSPYIISDEIYHGLVYEGKEHSILEFTDRAFVLNGFSKAYAMTGWRLGYMIAPKGFIRAIQKVQQNFFISANAMVQWAGIAALDEAAEDVARMRATYNERRKFMIKRLKEIGFGITVEPTGAFYVLANAKRFSEDSYKLAFDILENAHVGVTPGIDFGANAEGYLRFSYANAIENIAEGMDRIERYVGKRNA
;
A
#
# COMPACT_ATOMS: atom_id res chain seq x y z
N MET A 1 26.41 -4.92 -20.13
CA MET A 1 25.52 -3.77 -20.44
C MET A 1 24.16 -4.07 -19.84
N ILE A 2 23.61 -3.17 -19.01
CA ILE A 2 22.30 -3.36 -18.35
C ILE A 2 21.19 -2.86 -19.29
N SER A 3 20.05 -3.56 -19.32
CA SER A 3 18.91 -3.20 -20.19
C SER A 3 18.36 -1.80 -19.89
N LYS A 4 17.79 -1.12 -20.90
CA LYS A 4 17.20 0.23 -20.74
C LYS A 4 16.13 0.25 -19.64
N ARG A 5 15.15 -0.66 -19.70
CA ARG A 5 14.07 -0.79 -18.71
C ARG A 5 14.55 -0.94 -17.26
N THR A 6 15.71 -1.60 -17.06
CA THR A 6 16.27 -1.77 -15.71
C THR A 6 17.00 -0.51 -15.23
N ARG A 7 17.68 0.21 -16.13
CA ARG A 7 18.37 1.47 -15.80
C ARG A 7 17.40 2.62 -15.48
N GLU A 8 16.18 2.55 -16.01
CA GLU A 8 15.14 3.59 -15.81
C GLU A 8 14.30 3.38 -14.53
N ILE A 9 14.52 2.28 -13.79
CA ILE A 9 13.89 2.09 -12.48
C ILE A 9 14.50 3.11 -11.52
N THR A 10 13.65 3.95 -10.93
CA THR A 10 14.08 4.88 -9.88
C THR A 10 14.20 4.15 -8.54
N PRO A 11 15.14 4.55 -7.66
CA PRO A 11 15.21 3.99 -6.32
C PRO A 11 13.94 4.30 -5.53
N PHE A 12 13.67 3.46 -4.53
CA PHE A 12 12.64 3.72 -3.55
C PHE A 12 13.31 4.44 -2.38
N ILE A 13 13.16 5.76 -2.28
CA ILE A 13 14.00 6.62 -1.43
C ILE A 13 13.88 6.24 0.05
N VAL A 14 12.72 5.75 0.49
CA VAL A 14 12.57 5.22 1.86
C VAL A 14 13.62 4.14 2.19
N MET A 15 14.07 3.36 1.21
CA MET A 15 15.08 2.33 1.41
C MET A 15 16.46 2.96 1.67
N ASP A 16 16.77 4.11 1.05
CA ASP A 16 18.01 4.84 1.32
C ASP A 16 18.02 5.37 2.77
N VAL A 17 16.87 5.86 3.26
CA VAL A 17 16.69 6.28 4.67
C VAL A 17 16.90 5.08 5.61
N LEU A 18 16.29 3.94 5.30
CA LEU A 18 16.42 2.71 6.09
C LEU A 18 17.87 2.18 6.11
N GLU A 19 18.55 2.19 4.97
CA GLU A 19 19.95 1.77 4.86
C GLU A 19 20.88 2.64 5.70
N LYS A 20 20.66 3.97 5.68
CA LYS A 20 21.38 4.91 6.52
C LYS A 20 21.08 4.68 8.01
N ALA A 21 19.81 4.50 8.38
CA ALA A 21 19.40 4.21 9.74
C ALA A 21 20.10 2.95 10.29
N HIS A 22 20.04 1.83 9.55
CA HIS A 22 20.76 0.61 9.91
C HIS A 22 22.28 0.81 10.03
N SER A 23 22.87 1.69 9.21
CA SER A 23 24.29 2.03 9.33
C SER A 23 24.60 2.76 10.64
N MET A 24 23.72 3.65 11.09
CA MET A 24 23.86 4.37 12.36
C MET A 24 23.69 3.42 13.55
N GLU A 25 22.74 2.49 13.46
CA GLU A 25 22.52 1.47 14.48
C GLU A 25 23.70 0.51 14.62
N ARG A 26 24.34 0.12 13.51
CA ARG A 26 25.61 -0.65 13.55
C ARG A 26 26.74 0.10 14.26
N SER A 27 26.66 1.43 14.33
CA SER A 27 27.59 2.28 15.09
C SER A 27 27.10 2.56 16.52
N GLY A 28 26.05 1.90 16.99
CA GLY A 28 25.51 2.02 18.35
C GLY A 28 24.53 3.17 18.56
N ILE A 29 24.10 3.85 17.49
CA ILE A 29 23.11 4.93 17.59
C ILE A 29 21.71 4.32 17.56
N HIS A 30 20.89 4.60 18.58
CA HIS A 30 19.50 4.15 18.57
C HIS A 30 18.63 5.06 17.69
N VAL A 31 18.08 4.48 16.60
CA VAL A 31 17.16 5.15 15.67
C VAL A 31 15.72 4.76 15.98
N VAL A 32 14.82 5.75 15.99
CA VAL A 32 13.37 5.51 16.03
C VAL A 32 12.86 5.41 14.59
N HIS A 33 12.33 4.26 14.20
CA HIS A 33 11.83 4.02 12.85
C HIS A 33 10.37 4.43 12.69
N MET A 34 10.13 5.40 11.81
CA MET A 34 8.80 5.87 11.39
C MET A 34 8.69 6.00 9.85
N GLU A 35 9.69 5.53 9.12
CA GLU A 35 9.76 5.62 7.67
C GLU A 35 9.13 4.41 6.99
N VAL A 36 9.18 3.21 7.57
CA VAL A 36 8.62 2.00 6.93
C VAL A 36 7.21 1.68 7.45
N GLY A 37 6.36 1.24 6.53
CA GLY A 37 5.00 0.79 6.82
C GLY A 37 4.88 -0.71 7.10
N GLU A 38 5.58 -1.18 8.13
CA GLU A 38 5.54 -2.56 8.59
C GLU A 38 4.85 -2.62 9.97
N PRO A 39 3.79 -3.45 10.14
CA PRO A 39 3.20 -3.71 11.44
C PRO A 39 4.22 -4.18 12.48
N ASP A 40 4.17 -3.62 13.68
CA ASP A 40 4.91 -4.08 14.87
C ASP A 40 4.23 -5.25 15.58
N PHE A 41 2.97 -5.53 15.26
CA PHE A 41 2.27 -6.71 15.76
C PHE A 41 2.87 -7.99 15.19
N ASP A 42 2.87 -9.03 16.00
CA ASP A 42 3.14 -10.38 15.54
C ASP A 42 1.93 -10.92 14.76
N THR A 43 2.16 -11.87 13.86
CA THR A 43 1.09 -12.54 13.11
C THR A 43 0.14 -13.24 14.10
N PRO A 44 -1.20 -13.11 13.94
CA PRO A 44 -2.20 -13.79 14.77
C PRO A 44 -1.96 -15.30 14.93
N GLU A 45 -2.24 -15.81 16.12
CA GLU A 45 -1.90 -17.19 16.49
C GLU A 45 -2.66 -18.25 15.67
N CYS A 46 -3.91 -17.98 15.28
CA CYS A 46 -4.69 -18.87 14.41
C CYS A 46 -4.01 -19.08 13.05
N ILE A 47 -3.42 -18.03 12.50
CA ILE A 47 -2.69 -18.03 11.22
C ILE A 47 -1.41 -18.84 11.34
N LYS A 48 -0.62 -18.62 12.39
CA LYS A 48 0.59 -19.40 12.68
C LYS A 48 0.29 -20.88 12.82
N LYS A 49 -0.71 -21.23 13.62
CA LYS A 49 -1.15 -22.62 13.81
C LYS A 49 -1.62 -23.27 12.51
N ALA A 50 -2.33 -22.54 11.65
CA ALA A 50 -2.75 -23.05 10.34
C ALA A 50 -1.55 -23.37 9.44
N ALA A 51 -0.52 -22.52 9.43
CA ALA A 51 0.70 -22.78 8.68
C ALA A 51 1.46 -24.01 9.22
N ILE A 52 1.58 -24.13 10.54
CA ILE A 52 2.23 -25.28 11.21
C ILE A 52 1.48 -26.57 10.86
N ARG A 53 0.15 -26.60 11.01
CA ARG A 53 -0.66 -27.76 10.63
C ARG A 53 -0.48 -28.12 9.16
N ALA A 54 -0.42 -27.13 8.27
CA ALA A 54 -0.23 -27.38 6.86
C ALA A 54 1.15 -27.99 6.55
N LEU A 55 2.19 -27.53 7.25
CA LEU A 55 3.53 -28.10 7.17
C LEU A 55 3.54 -29.56 7.67
N GLU A 56 2.97 -29.83 8.85
CA GLU A 56 2.88 -31.17 9.44
C GLU A 56 2.08 -32.14 8.56
N ALA A 57 1.03 -31.65 7.88
CA ALA A 57 0.22 -32.42 6.95
C ALA A 57 0.88 -32.65 5.58
N GLY A 58 2.11 -32.14 5.37
CA GLY A 58 2.85 -32.34 4.12
C GLY A 58 2.35 -31.49 2.94
N HIS A 59 1.70 -30.34 3.19
CA HIS A 59 1.33 -29.40 2.13
C HIS A 59 2.54 -28.61 1.59
N THR A 60 3.52 -29.33 1.05
CA THR A 60 4.82 -28.81 0.59
C THR A 60 5.02 -28.92 -0.93
N HIS A 61 4.04 -29.45 -1.66
CA HIS A 61 4.07 -29.59 -3.12
C HIS A 61 3.50 -28.38 -3.85
N TYR A 62 3.69 -28.34 -5.16
CA TYR A 62 3.09 -27.30 -6.00
C TYR A 62 1.57 -27.26 -5.84
N THR A 63 1.03 -26.04 -5.83
CA THR A 63 -0.41 -25.80 -5.87
C THR A 63 -0.84 -25.48 -7.29
N HIS A 64 -2.15 -25.40 -7.52
CA HIS A 64 -2.66 -24.85 -8.76
C HIS A 64 -2.07 -23.44 -9.00
N SER A 65 -1.69 -23.13 -10.23
CA SER A 65 -1.04 -21.83 -10.56
C SER A 65 -1.84 -20.58 -10.16
N LEU A 66 -3.18 -20.66 -10.07
CA LEU A 66 -4.02 -19.57 -9.55
C LEU A 66 -4.10 -19.53 -8.01
N GLY A 67 -3.56 -20.53 -7.32
CA GLY A 67 -3.73 -20.77 -5.89
C GLY A 67 -4.72 -21.88 -5.57
N LEU A 68 -4.69 -22.33 -4.31
CA LEU A 68 -5.62 -23.29 -3.72
C LEU A 68 -7.07 -22.84 -3.96
N VAL A 69 -7.94 -23.79 -4.33
CA VAL A 69 -9.35 -23.45 -4.59
C VAL A 69 -10.03 -22.96 -3.33
N GLU A 70 -9.67 -23.56 -2.18
CA GLU A 70 -10.17 -23.25 -0.86
C GLU A 70 -9.87 -21.79 -0.47
N LEU A 71 -8.66 -21.31 -0.78
CA LEU A 71 -8.29 -19.91 -0.54
C LEU A 71 -9.01 -18.97 -1.49
N ARG A 72 -9.13 -19.32 -2.78
CA ARG A 72 -9.86 -18.50 -3.75
C ARG A 72 -11.33 -18.36 -3.36
N GLU A 73 -11.96 -19.44 -2.90
CA GLU A 73 -13.33 -19.43 -2.37
C GLU A 73 -13.44 -18.62 -1.07
N ALA A 74 -12.47 -18.72 -0.16
CA ALA A 74 -12.43 -17.90 1.05
C ALA A 74 -12.36 -16.40 0.73
N ILE A 75 -11.58 -16.02 -0.29
CA ILE A 75 -11.53 -14.65 -0.81
C ILE A 75 -12.89 -14.24 -1.37
N CYS A 76 -13.56 -15.08 -2.17
CA CYS A 76 -14.89 -14.78 -2.70
C CYS A 76 -15.91 -14.56 -1.57
N ARG A 77 -15.91 -15.43 -0.54
CA ARG A 77 -16.76 -15.26 0.65
C ARG A 77 -16.43 -13.97 1.40
N HIS A 78 -15.16 -13.60 1.51
CA HIS A 78 -14.75 -12.36 2.14
C HIS A 78 -15.31 -11.13 1.40
N TYR A 79 -15.18 -11.07 0.08
CA TYR A 79 -15.71 -9.95 -0.72
C TYR A 79 -17.24 -9.87 -0.64
N HIS A 80 -17.93 -11.01 -0.71
CA HIS A 80 -19.37 -11.01 -0.59
C HIS A 80 -19.84 -10.56 0.80
N ARG A 81 -19.23 -11.09 1.88
CA ARG A 81 -19.58 -10.69 3.26
C ARG A 81 -19.28 -9.22 3.55
N ARG A 82 -18.16 -8.68 3.05
CA ARG A 82 -17.69 -7.34 3.41
C ARG A 82 -18.26 -6.23 2.53
N TYR A 83 -18.38 -6.48 1.22
CA TYR A 83 -18.74 -5.47 0.23
C TYR A 83 -20.04 -5.81 -0.51
N GLY A 84 -20.57 -7.02 -0.37
CA GLY A 84 -21.68 -7.51 -1.21
C GLY A 84 -21.26 -7.85 -2.64
N ALA A 85 -19.99 -7.66 -3.00
CA ALA A 85 -19.46 -7.94 -4.32
C ALA A 85 -19.44 -9.45 -4.61
N VAL A 86 -19.89 -9.83 -5.81
CA VAL A 86 -19.89 -11.22 -6.30
C VAL A 86 -18.62 -11.47 -7.10
N VAL A 87 -17.79 -12.39 -6.63
CA VAL A 87 -16.53 -12.79 -7.25
C VAL A 87 -16.55 -14.30 -7.40
N GLU A 88 -16.14 -14.79 -8.57
CA GLU A 88 -15.97 -16.22 -8.80
C GLU A 88 -14.53 -16.67 -8.51
N PRO A 89 -14.30 -17.90 -7.98
CA PRO A 89 -12.96 -18.37 -7.67
C PRO A 89 -12.00 -18.36 -8.87
N ASP A 90 -12.49 -18.50 -10.10
CA ASP A 90 -11.68 -18.46 -11.32
C ASP A 90 -11.17 -17.05 -11.67
N GLN A 91 -11.74 -16.00 -11.07
CA GLN A 91 -11.26 -14.62 -11.18
C GLN A 91 -10.10 -14.29 -10.23
N VAL A 92 -9.83 -15.16 -9.26
CA VAL A 92 -8.85 -14.93 -8.21
C VAL A 92 -7.51 -15.58 -8.55
N VAL A 93 -6.44 -14.78 -8.47
CA VAL A 93 -5.06 -15.22 -8.67
C VAL A 93 -4.27 -14.95 -7.39
N VAL A 94 -3.89 -16.00 -6.67
CA VAL A 94 -3.09 -15.91 -5.44
C VAL A 94 -1.61 -15.78 -5.79
N THR A 95 -0.92 -14.85 -5.13
CA THR A 95 0.43 -14.42 -5.48
C THR A 95 1.33 -14.27 -4.25
N SER A 96 2.64 -14.18 -4.46
CA SER A 96 3.64 -13.97 -3.40
C SER A 96 3.67 -12.50 -2.91
N GLY A 97 2.53 -12.02 -2.42
CA GLY A 97 2.24 -10.60 -2.15
C GLY A 97 1.68 -9.86 -3.38
N THR A 98 1.36 -8.58 -3.24
CA THR A 98 0.77 -7.78 -4.33
C THR A 98 1.77 -7.34 -5.41
N SER A 99 3.08 -7.35 -5.13
CA SER A 99 4.09 -6.92 -6.12
C SER A 99 4.15 -7.82 -7.36
N PRO A 100 4.18 -9.17 -7.26
CA PRO A 100 4.02 -10.03 -8.43
C PRO A 100 2.67 -9.86 -9.13
N ALA A 101 1.59 -9.60 -8.37
CA ALA A 101 0.28 -9.34 -8.95
C ALA A 101 0.28 -8.07 -9.83
N MET A 102 0.86 -6.97 -9.35
CA MET A 102 1.05 -5.74 -10.14
C MET A 102 1.87 -6.01 -11.41
N PHE A 103 2.96 -6.75 -11.29
CA PHE A 103 3.77 -7.13 -12.45
C PHE A 103 2.95 -7.86 -13.52
N MET A 104 2.21 -8.90 -13.12
CA MET A 104 1.40 -9.70 -14.04
C MET A 104 0.22 -8.92 -14.62
N LEU A 105 -0.39 -8.05 -13.82
CA LEU A 105 -1.46 -7.14 -14.26
C LEU A 105 -0.97 -6.29 -15.41
N PHE A 106 0.13 -5.54 -15.21
CA PHE A 106 0.61 -4.64 -16.25
C PHE A 106 1.19 -5.37 -17.45
N ALA A 107 1.83 -6.52 -17.24
CA ALA A 107 2.29 -7.37 -18.34
C ALA A 107 1.14 -7.94 -19.20
N ALA A 108 -0.07 -8.08 -18.63
CA ALA A 108 -1.24 -8.56 -19.35
C ALA A 108 -2.10 -7.43 -19.94
N LEU A 109 -2.02 -6.22 -19.38
CA LEU A 109 -2.89 -5.10 -19.72
C LEU A 109 -2.26 -4.10 -20.70
N LEU A 110 -0.94 -3.89 -20.63
CA LEU A 110 -0.27 -2.78 -21.32
C LEU A 110 0.54 -3.23 -22.53
N GLU A 111 0.45 -2.43 -23.58
CA GLU A 111 1.39 -2.40 -24.70
C GLU A 111 2.25 -1.12 -24.64
N PRO A 112 3.39 -1.07 -25.38
CA PRO A 112 4.23 0.11 -25.43
C PRO A 112 3.46 1.39 -25.82
N GLY A 113 3.54 2.40 -24.96
CA GLY A 113 2.88 3.70 -25.17
C GLY A 113 1.45 3.79 -24.62
N ASP A 114 0.90 2.72 -24.06
CA ASP A 114 -0.33 2.76 -23.29
C ASP A 114 -0.16 3.59 -22.01
N ARG A 115 -1.22 4.28 -21.59
CA ARG A 115 -1.22 5.21 -20.47
C ARG A 115 -1.99 4.66 -19.28
N VAL A 116 -1.44 4.87 -18.09
CA VAL A 116 -2.10 4.56 -16.82
C VAL A 116 -2.16 5.84 -15.99
N ILE A 117 -3.37 6.25 -15.63
CA ILE A 117 -3.58 7.42 -14.77
C ILE A 117 -3.29 7.02 -13.32
N ILE A 118 -2.46 7.81 -12.62
CA ILE A 118 -2.13 7.66 -11.20
C ILE A 118 -2.30 9.01 -10.48
N SER A 119 -2.51 9.01 -9.17
CA SER A 119 -2.55 10.23 -8.37
C SER A 119 -1.14 10.80 -8.16
N ASP A 120 -1.02 12.05 -7.77
CA ASP A 120 0.22 12.64 -7.27
C ASP A 120 -0.12 13.43 -6.00
N PRO A 121 0.20 12.92 -4.80
CA PRO A 121 1.08 11.76 -4.53
C PRO A 121 0.49 10.36 -4.83
N HIS A 122 1.36 9.36 -4.92
CA HIS A 122 1.08 7.93 -5.11
C HIS A 122 2.12 7.04 -4.40
N TYR A 123 1.86 5.73 -4.29
CA TYR A 123 2.88 4.79 -3.82
C TYR A 123 4.05 4.71 -4.82
N ALA A 124 5.26 4.95 -4.32
CA ALA A 124 6.50 5.14 -5.10
C ALA A 124 6.76 4.08 -6.18
N CYS A 125 6.32 2.83 -5.97
CA CYS A 125 6.59 1.76 -6.93
C CYS A 125 5.65 1.76 -8.15
N TYR A 126 4.48 2.40 -8.12
CA TYR A 126 3.52 2.31 -9.23
C TYR A 126 4.09 2.75 -10.58
N PRO A 127 4.77 3.92 -10.70
CA PRO A 127 5.36 4.34 -11.97
C PRO A 127 6.40 3.35 -12.50
N ASN A 128 7.15 2.70 -11.62
CA ASN A 128 8.18 1.73 -12.01
C ASN A 128 7.56 0.48 -12.64
N PHE A 129 6.47 -0.05 -12.08
CA PHE A 129 5.76 -1.18 -12.69
C PHE A 129 5.17 -0.81 -14.06
N ILE A 130 4.55 0.36 -14.18
CA ILE A 130 3.95 0.85 -15.43
C ILE A 130 5.03 0.99 -16.52
N ARG A 131 6.14 1.68 -16.22
CA ARG A 131 7.25 1.87 -17.16
C ARG A 131 7.95 0.57 -17.52
N PHE A 132 8.11 -0.35 -16.56
CA PHE A 132 8.74 -1.64 -16.82
C PHE A 132 7.95 -2.48 -17.84
N ALA A 133 6.62 -2.38 -17.80
CA ALA A 133 5.73 -3.00 -18.78
C ALA A 133 5.59 -2.21 -20.10
N GLY A 134 6.33 -1.11 -20.28
CA GLY A 134 6.29 -0.27 -21.49
C GLY A 134 5.22 0.83 -21.50
N GLY A 135 4.47 0.98 -20.40
CA GLY A 135 3.45 2.02 -20.26
C GLY A 135 4.01 3.38 -19.83
N GLU A 136 3.15 4.39 -19.96
CA GLU A 136 3.39 5.77 -19.55
C GLU A 136 2.50 6.12 -18.34
N PRO A 137 3.06 6.39 -17.15
CA PRO A 137 2.28 6.89 -16.02
C PRO A 137 1.89 8.36 -16.27
N VAL A 138 0.59 8.64 -16.19
CA VAL A 138 0.02 9.99 -16.31
C VAL A 138 -0.46 10.43 -14.93
N THR A 139 0.25 11.37 -14.31
CA THR A 139 -0.07 11.84 -12.96
C THR A 139 -1.20 12.88 -12.96
N ILE A 140 -2.03 12.84 -11.91
CA ILE A 140 -3.03 13.86 -11.60
C ILE A 140 -2.78 14.37 -10.18
N PRO A 141 -2.51 15.67 -9.99
CA PRO A 141 -2.31 16.21 -8.66
C PRO A 141 -3.61 16.13 -7.84
N VAL A 142 -3.47 15.71 -6.59
CA VAL A 142 -4.51 15.69 -5.56
C VAL A 142 -4.02 16.48 -4.36
N TYR A 143 -4.90 17.13 -3.62
CA TYR A 143 -4.48 18.22 -2.72
C TYR A 143 -4.90 17.99 -1.27
N GLU A 144 -4.14 18.58 -0.35
CA GLU A 144 -4.33 18.42 1.09
C GLU A 144 -5.72 18.91 1.56
N ASP A 145 -6.27 19.94 0.89
CA ASP A 145 -7.57 20.56 1.18
C ASP A 145 -8.75 19.60 0.96
N ASP A 146 -8.61 18.61 0.06
CA ASP A 146 -9.60 17.58 -0.18
C ASP A 146 -9.13 16.16 0.16
N ALA A 147 -8.26 16.07 1.18
CA ALA A 147 -7.76 14.81 1.73
C ALA A 147 -6.97 13.97 0.71
N PHE A 148 -6.34 14.63 -0.28
CA PHE A 148 -5.61 14.00 -1.38
C PHE A 148 -6.46 13.01 -2.19
N GLN A 149 -7.77 13.25 -2.30
CA GLN A 149 -8.65 12.37 -3.05
C GLN A 149 -8.68 12.71 -4.54
N PHE A 150 -8.82 11.70 -5.39
CA PHE A 150 -9.09 11.91 -6.81
C PHE A 150 -10.37 12.70 -7.05
N ARG A 151 -10.35 13.52 -8.09
CA ARG A 151 -11.50 14.27 -8.59
C ARG A 151 -11.92 13.68 -9.96
N PRO A 152 -13.08 13.01 -10.08
CA PRO A 152 -13.50 12.31 -11.30
C PRO A 152 -13.49 13.19 -12.55
N GLU A 153 -13.89 14.45 -12.42
CA GLU A 153 -13.91 15.46 -13.47
C GLU A 153 -12.51 15.84 -13.98
N VAL A 154 -11.48 15.73 -13.13
CA VAL A 154 -10.08 15.94 -13.53
C VAL A 154 -9.54 14.71 -14.25
N ILE A 155 -9.87 13.52 -13.78
CA ILE A 155 -9.54 12.25 -14.46
C ILE A 155 -10.12 12.25 -15.87
N LYS A 156 -11.42 12.59 -16.01
CA LYS A 156 -12.11 12.60 -17.30
C LYS A 156 -11.41 13.47 -18.36
N LYS A 157 -10.80 14.58 -17.96
CA LYS A 157 -10.05 15.48 -18.86
C LYS A 157 -8.71 14.89 -19.34
N LYS A 158 -8.17 13.89 -18.65
CA LYS A 158 -6.89 13.24 -18.95
C LYS A 158 -7.04 11.94 -19.76
N ILE A 159 -8.25 11.41 -19.87
CA ILE A 159 -8.52 10.21 -20.65
C ILE A 159 -8.38 10.52 -22.14
N ASP A 160 -7.57 9.71 -22.82
CA ASP A 160 -7.41 9.69 -24.26
C ASP A 160 -7.48 8.25 -24.81
N ALA A 161 -7.32 8.08 -26.12
CA ALA A 161 -7.38 6.76 -26.77
C ALA A 161 -6.27 5.79 -26.31
N ARG A 162 -5.20 6.29 -25.68
CA ARG A 162 -4.09 5.47 -25.14
C ARG A 162 -4.30 5.13 -23.66
N THR A 163 -5.29 5.73 -23.00
CA THR A 163 -5.55 5.49 -21.58
C THR A 163 -6.18 4.13 -21.37
N LYS A 164 -5.43 3.19 -20.79
CA LYS A 164 -5.89 1.82 -20.52
C LYS A 164 -6.48 1.65 -19.14
N ALA A 165 -5.94 2.35 -18.14
CA ALA A 165 -6.39 2.22 -16.78
C ALA A 165 -6.28 3.49 -15.94
N ILE A 166 -7.09 3.52 -14.89
CA ILE A 166 -6.99 4.45 -13.76
C ILE A 166 -6.61 3.63 -12.53
N PHE A 167 -5.52 4.00 -11.87
CA PHE A 167 -5.04 3.32 -10.67
C PHE A 167 -5.47 4.09 -9.42
N VAL A 168 -6.28 3.46 -8.59
CA VAL A 168 -6.78 3.96 -7.31
C VAL A 168 -6.15 3.17 -6.18
N ASN A 169 -5.71 3.85 -5.12
CA ASN A 169 -5.29 3.22 -3.88
C ASN A 169 -6.05 3.84 -2.71
N SER A 170 -6.89 3.05 -2.05
CA SER A 170 -7.77 3.50 -0.98
C SER A 170 -7.98 2.38 0.05
N PRO A 171 -7.69 2.58 1.35
CA PRO A 171 -6.96 3.71 1.92
C PRO A 171 -5.57 3.90 1.28
N SER A 172 -5.15 5.15 1.15
CA SER A 172 -3.95 5.51 0.37
C SER A 172 -2.65 5.42 1.18
N ASN A 173 -1.61 4.88 0.56
CA ASN A 173 -0.21 5.18 0.87
C ASN A 173 0.30 6.20 -0.16
N PRO A 174 0.74 7.40 0.24
CA PRO A 174 1.20 7.78 1.60
C PRO A 174 0.21 8.52 2.49
N THR A 175 -0.99 8.85 2.01
CA THR A 175 -1.79 9.92 2.61
C THR A 175 -2.64 9.50 3.80
N GLY A 176 -2.95 8.21 3.91
CA GLY A 176 -3.82 7.65 4.95
C GLY A 176 -5.30 7.96 4.76
N ASN A 177 -5.71 8.49 3.60
CA ASN A 177 -7.10 8.85 3.32
C ASN A 177 -7.84 7.82 2.48
N LEU A 178 -9.15 7.78 2.66
CA LEU A 178 -10.08 6.98 1.86
C LEU A 178 -10.61 7.81 0.69
N LEU A 179 -10.84 7.15 -0.44
CA LEU A 179 -11.68 7.67 -1.50
C LEU A 179 -13.16 7.49 -1.09
N SER A 180 -13.94 8.57 -1.13
CA SER A 180 -15.37 8.50 -0.82
C SER A 180 -16.14 7.59 -1.78
N HIS A 181 -17.25 7.01 -1.31
CA HIS A 181 -18.22 6.24 -2.11
C HIS A 181 -18.52 6.92 -3.47
N ASP A 182 -19.01 8.16 -3.44
CA ASP A 182 -19.47 8.85 -4.66
C ASP A 182 -18.34 9.09 -5.68
N ARG A 183 -17.13 9.39 -5.19
CA ARG A 183 -15.95 9.51 -6.06
C ARG A 183 -15.54 8.16 -6.65
N MET A 184 -15.62 7.07 -5.87
CA MET A 184 -15.32 5.72 -6.35
C MET A 184 -16.32 5.26 -7.41
N GLU A 185 -17.63 5.45 -7.16
CA GLU A 185 -18.70 5.17 -8.13
C GLU A 185 -18.53 5.99 -9.42
N ALA A 186 -18.26 7.30 -9.30
CA ALA A 186 -18.04 8.15 -10.46
C ALA A 186 -16.81 7.75 -11.28
N ILE A 187 -15.74 7.28 -10.63
CA ILE A 187 -14.54 6.75 -11.31
C ILE A 187 -14.84 5.40 -11.98
N ALA A 188 -15.60 4.52 -11.32
CA ALA A 188 -16.02 3.24 -11.87
C ALA A 188 -16.85 3.39 -13.15
N GLY A 189 -17.61 4.48 -13.28
CA GLY A 189 -18.38 4.84 -14.48
C GLY A 189 -17.55 5.36 -15.66
N LEU A 190 -16.22 5.51 -15.53
CA LEU A 190 -15.35 5.96 -16.61
C LEU A 190 -14.98 4.80 -17.55
N SER A 191 -14.56 5.12 -18.78
CA SER A 191 -14.32 4.11 -19.83
C SER A 191 -13.08 3.21 -19.66
N PRO A 192 -11.94 3.64 -19.06
CA PRO A 192 -10.77 2.77 -18.86
C PRO A 192 -11.02 1.66 -17.82
N TYR A 193 -10.12 0.67 -17.74
CA TYR A 193 -10.15 -0.28 -16.62
C TYR A 193 -9.78 0.43 -15.31
N ILE A 194 -10.32 -0.04 -14.19
CA ILE A 194 -9.88 0.44 -12.88
C ILE A 194 -8.90 -0.58 -12.27
N ILE A 195 -7.79 -0.09 -11.74
CA ILE A 195 -6.90 -0.88 -10.90
C ILE A 195 -7.09 -0.36 -9.48
N SER A 196 -7.61 -1.17 -8.58
CA SER A 196 -7.89 -0.82 -7.19
C SER A 196 -6.92 -1.54 -6.28
N ASP A 197 -5.98 -0.81 -5.69
CA ASP A 197 -5.12 -1.32 -4.63
C ASP A 197 -5.79 -1.09 -3.27
N GLU A 198 -6.31 -2.19 -2.74
CA GLU A 198 -7.17 -2.29 -1.57
C GLU A 198 -6.39 -2.91 -0.38
N ILE A 199 -5.06 -2.94 -0.44
CA ILE A 199 -4.19 -3.62 0.54
C ILE A 199 -4.32 -3.13 1.99
N TYR A 200 -4.89 -1.93 2.20
CA TYR A 200 -5.17 -1.36 3.53
C TYR A 200 -6.62 -1.54 3.99
N HIS A 201 -7.45 -2.27 3.24
CA HIS A 201 -8.81 -2.62 3.69
C HIS A 201 -8.77 -3.37 5.04
N GLY A 202 -9.74 -3.10 5.90
CA GLY A 202 -9.72 -3.54 7.30
C GLY A 202 -8.97 -2.61 8.27
N LEU A 203 -8.10 -1.72 7.77
CA LEU A 203 -7.41 -0.69 8.56
C LEU A 203 -8.04 0.68 8.33
N VAL A 204 -9.34 0.78 8.64
CA VAL A 204 -10.15 1.98 8.51
C VAL A 204 -10.74 2.35 9.85
N TYR A 205 -10.56 3.61 10.24
CA TYR A 205 -10.89 4.12 11.56
C TYR A 205 -12.15 4.97 11.58
N GLU A 206 -12.41 5.67 10.48
CA GLU A 206 -13.56 6.54 10.28
C GLU A 206 -14.10 6.33 8.87
N GLY A 207 -15.43 6.36 8.73
CA GLY A 207 -16.10 6.03 7.48
C GLY A 207 -16.10 4.53 7.19
N LYS A 208 -16.18 4.18 5.91
CA LYS A 208 -16.23 2.81 5.39
C LYS A 208 -15.39 2.74 4.12
N GLU A 209 -14.51 1.76 4.01
CA GLU A 209 -13.87 1.46 2.73
C GLU A 209 -14.80 0.72 1.79
N HIS A 210 -14.62 1.00 0.50
CA HIS A 210 -15.38 0.40 -0.58
C HIS A 210 -14.43 -0.31 -1.52
N SER A 211 -14.82 -1.51 -1.95
CA SER A 211 -14.16 -2.17 -3.06
C SER A 211 -14.70 -1.61 -4.36
N ILE A 212 -13.83 -1.46 -5.37
CA ILE A 212 -14.27 -1.03 -6.71
C ILE A 212 -15.29 -2.00 -7.33
N LEU A 213 -15.27 -3.27 -6.89
CA LEU A 213 -16.18 -4.32 -7.33
C LEU A 213 -17.62 -4.15 -6.84
N GLU A 214 -17.88 -3.19 -5.94
CA GLU A 214 -19.25 -2.73 -5.63
C GLU A 214 -19.89 -2.01 -6.82
N PHE A 215 -19.07 -1.43 -7.71
CA PHE A 215 -19.53 -0.50 -8.75
C PHE A 215 -19.29 -0.99 -10.18
N THR A 216 -18.28 -1.85 -10.40
CA THR A 216 -17.93 -2.33 -11.75
C THR A 216 -17.17 -3.65 -11.74
N ASP A 217 -17.42 -4.49 -12.74
CA ASP A 217 -16.65 -5.71 -13.02
C ASP A 217 -15.46 -5.46 -13.96
N ARG A 218 -15.33 -4.24 -14.50
CA ARG A 218 -14.22 -3.80 -15.36
C ARG A 218 -13.04 -3.30 -14.52
N ALA A 219 -12.67 -4.08 -13.51
CA ALA A 219 -11.63 -3.72 -12.58
C ALA A 219 -10.69 -4.89 -12.25
N PHE A 220 -9.45 -4.53 -11.94
CA PHE A 220 -8.49 -5.38 -11.25
C PHE A 220 -8.42 -4.93 -9.80
N VAL A 221 -8.55 -5.86 -8.86
CA VAL A 221 -8.33 -5.58 -7.44
C VAL A 221 -7.02 -6.21 -6.99
N LEU A 222 -6.19 -5.45 -6.32
CA LEU A 222 -4.97 -5.89 -5.66
C LEU A 222 -5.20 -5.82 -4.15
N ASN A 223 -5.02 -6.94 -3.47
CA ASN A 223 -5.18 -6.98 -2.02
C ASN A 223 -4.34 -8.14 -1.45
N GLY A 224 -4.31 -8.30 -0.14
CA GLY A 224 -3.49 -9.33 0.47
C GLY A 224 -3.47 -9.27 1.99
N PHE A 225 -2.49 -9.97 2.55
CA PHE A 225 -2.51 -10.30 3.96
C PHE A 225 -1.51 -9.50 4.78
N SER A 226 -0.60 -8.79 4.10
CA SER A 226 0.55 -8.17 4.73
C SER A 226 0.20 -7.13 5.79
N LYS A 227 -0.89 -6.37 5.62
CA LYS A 227 -1.18 -5.19 6.44
C LYS A 227 -2.21 -5.48 7.52
N ALA A 228 -3.42 -5.90 7.14
CA ALA A 228 -4.49 -6.17 8.08
C ALA A 228 -4.16 -7.32 9.06
N TYR A 229 -3.33 -8.29 8.66
CA TYR A 229 -3.05 -9.50 9.43
C TYR A 229 -1.60 -9.60 9.92
N ALA A 230 -0.79 -8.53 9.81
CA ALA A 230 0.63 -8.54 10.17
C ALA A 230 1.43 -9.69 9.50
N MET A 231 1.18 -9.91 8.20
CA MET A 231 1.80 -11.00 7.42
C MET A 231 2.78 -10.48 6.34
N THR A 232 3.57 -9.44 6.64
CA THR A 232 4.51 -8.84 5.66
C THR A 232 5.51 -9.86 5.12
N GLY A 233 6.19 -10.58 6.02
CA GLY A 233 7.21 -11.59 5.70
C GLY A 233 6.69 -12.89 5.09
N TRP A 234 5.38 -13.17 5.21
CA TRP A 234 4.75 -14.39 4.66
C TRP A 234 4.64 -14.35 3.14
N ARG A 235 4.65 -13.14 2.57
CA ARG A 235 4.51 -12.90 1.13
C ARG A 235 3.24 -13.54 0.56
N LEU A 236 2.07 -13.18 1.09
CA LEU A 236 0.77 -13.62 0.55
C LEU A 236 -0.09 -12.44 0.12
N GLY A 237 -0.55 -12.49 -1.13
CA GLY A 237 -1.49 -11.53 -1.71
C GLY A 237 -2.33 -12.20 -2.78
N TYR A 238 -3.21 -11.42 -3.39
CA TYR A 238 -4.02 -11.88 -4.50
C TYR A 238 -4.41 -10.72 -5.41
N MET A 239 -4.79 -11.10 -6.63
CA MET A 239 -5.47 -10.24 -7.58
C MET A 239 -6.82 -10.84 -7.92
N ILE A 240 -7.86 -10.01 -7.97
CA ILE A 240 -9.11 -10.33 -8.65
C ILE A 240 -9.07 -9.64 -10.00
N ALA A 241 -9.27 -10.37 -11.09
CA ALA A 241 -9.18 -9.81 -12.44
C ALA A 241 -10.46 -10.08 -13.25
N PRO A 242 -10.73 -9.28 -14.30
CA PRO A 242 -11.82 -9.58 -15.23
C PRO A 242 -11.57 -10.91 -15.92
N LYS A 243 -12.61 -11.72 -16.13
CA LYS A 243 -12.51 -13.11 -16.64
C LYS A 243 -11.66 -13.22 -17.92
N GLY A 244 -11.77 -12.23 -18.82
CA GLY A 244 -11.01 -12.18 -20.08
C GLY A 244 -9.49 -12.16 -19.93
N PHE A 245 -8.96 -11.71 -18.78
CA PHE A 245 -7.51 -11.64 -18.52
C PHE A 245 -6.95 -12.87 -17.80
N ILE A 246 -7.80 -13.70 -17.19
CA ILE A 246 -7.36 -14.77 -16.28
C ILE A 246 -6.40 -15.74 -16.97
N ARG A 247 -6.72 -16.22 -18.18
CA ARG A 247 -5.85 -17.18 -18.86
C ARG A 247 -4.50 -16.56 -19.25
N ALA A 248 -4.47 -15.27 -19.61
CA ALA A 248 -3.21 -14.58 -19.91
C ALA A 248 -2.35 -14.46 -18.66
N ILE A 249 -2.92 -13.96 -17.56
CA ILE A 249 -2.25 -13.83 -16.26
C ILE A 249 -1.77 -15.18 -15.74
N GLN A 250 -2.58 -16.23 -15.83
CA GLN A 250 -2.21 -17.57 -15.40
C GLN A 250 -0.96 -18.08 -16.14
N LYS A 251 -0.86 -17.84 -17.45
CA LYS A 251 0.34 -18.21 -18.23
C LYS A 251 1.58 -17.46 -17.72
N VAL A 252 1.44 -16.16 -17.41
CA VAL A 252 2.55 -15.37 -16.83
C VAL A 252 2.95 -15.97 -15.48
N GLN A 253 1.98 -16.26 -14.59
CA GLN A 253 2.25 -16.89 -13.30
C GLN A 253 2.98 -18.23 -13.45
N GLN A 254 2.50 -19.10 -14.34
CA GLN A 254 3.08 -20.42 -14.61
C GLN A 254 4.54 -20.34 -15.08
N ASN A 255 4.92 -19.30 -15.81
CA ASN A 255 6.27 -19.18 -16.36
C ASN A 255 7.25 -18.45 -15.43
N PHE A 256 6.78 -17.45 -14.67
CA PHE A 256 7.68 -16.60 -13.87
C PHE A 256 7.66 -16.93 -12.37
N PHE A 257 6.58 -17.51 -11.85
CA PHE A 257 6.38 -17.68 -10.41
C PHE A 257 5.88 -19.08 -9.99
N ILE A 258 5.42 -19.90 -10.94
CA ILE A 258 4.82 -21.23 -10.75
C ILE A 258 3.50 -21.19 -9.97
N SER A 259 3.55 -20.94 -8.66
CA SER A 259 2.41 -20.85 -7.74
C SER A 259 2.82 -20.14 -6.45
N ALA A 260 1.85 -19.58 -5.70
CA ALA A 260 2.13 -19.10 -4.34
C ALA A 260 2.51 -20.26 -3.39
N ASN A 261 3.17 -19.93 -2.27
CA ASN A 261 3.61 -20.93 -1.28
C ASN A 261 2.40 -21.69 -0.70
N ALA A 262 2.44 -23.03 -0.76
CA ALA A 262 1.33 -23.90 -0.38
C ALA A 262 0.89 -23.74 1.08
N MET A 263 1.83 -23.80 2.04
CA MET A 263 1.52 -23.71 3.48
C MET A 263 1.02 -22.31 3.88
N VAL A 264 1.59 -21.29 3.26
CA VAL A 264 1.18 -19.90 3.49
C VAL A 264 -0.25 -19.66 3.02
N GLN A 265 -0.70 -20.32 1.95
CA GLN A 265 -2.09 -20.21 1.49
C GLN A 265 -3.09 -20.74 2.53
N TRP A 266 -2.77 -21.82 3.23
CA TRP A 266 -3.59 -22.30 4.36
C TRP A 266 -3.64 -21.29 5.50
N ALA A 267 -2.53 -20.62 5.79
CA ALA A 267 -2.49 -19.51 6.75
C ALA A 267 -3.40 -18.36 6.31
N GLY A 268 -3.46 -18.06 5.01
CA GLY A 268 -4.38 -17.07 4.44
C GLY A 268 -5.85 -17.42 4.61
N ILE A 269 -6.22 -18.71 4.55
CA ILE A 269 -7.61 -19.14 4.82
C ILE A 269 -7.96 -18.83 6.28
N ALA A 270 -7.11 -19.23 7.24
CA ALA A 270 -7.32 -18.94 8.65
C ALA A 270 -7.36 -17.43 8.93
N ALA A 271 -6.56 -16.63 8.21
CA ALA A 271 -6.62 -15.17 8.32
C ALA A 271 -8.02 -14.63 7.99
N LEU A 272 -8.62 -15.07 6.87
CA LEU A 272 -9.95 -14.60 6.45
C LEU A 272 -11.10 -15.10 7.34
N ASP A 273 -10.99 -16.33 7.85
CA ASP A 273 -12.10 -17.00 8.53
C ASP A 273 -12.02 -16.92 10.08
N GLU A 274 -10.83 -16.72 10.67
CA GLU A 274 -10.61 -16.82 12.12
C GLU A 274 -10.02 -15.55 12.76
N ALA A 275 -9.31 -14.68 12.02
CA ALA A 275 -8.53 -13.58 12.63
C ALA A 275 -9.30 -12.25 12.84
N ALA A 276 -10.64 -12.25 12.73
CA ALA A 276 -11.44 -11.02 12.75
C ALA A 276 -11.26 -10.19 14.05
N GLU A 277 -11.18 -10.84 15.21
CA GLU A 277 -10.97 -10.18 16.50
C GLU A 277 -9.56 -9.59 16.62
N ASP A 278 -8.54 -10.30 16.11
CA ASP A 278 -7.16 -9.80 16.08
C ASP A 278 -7.04 -8.54 15.20
N VAL A 279 -7.66 -8.55 14.02
CA VAL A 279 -7.71 -7.38 13.13
C VAL A 279 -8.41 -6.21 13.81
N ALA A 280 -9.54 -6.45 14.49
CA ALA A 280 -10.27 -5.41 15.21
C ALA A 280 -9.42 -4.79 16.33
N ARG A 281 -8.67 -5.61 17.08
CA ARG A 281 -7.74 -5.16 18.13
C ARG A 281 -6.61 -4.32 17.55
N MET A 282 -5.91 -4.82 16.52
CA MET A 282 -4.83 -4.08 15.86
C MET A 282 -5.32 -2.73 15.31
N ARG A 283 -6.48 -2.72 14.68
CA ARG A 283 -7.13 -1.49 14.18
C ARG A 283 -7.40 -0.49 15.29
N ALA A 284 -7.90 -0.93 16.44
CA ALA A 284 -8.15 -0.04 17.58
C ALA A 284 -6.86 0.59 18.10
N THR A 285 -5.79 -0.21 18.27
CA THR A 285 -4.47 0.28 18.68
C THR A 285 -3.86 1.24 17.66
N TYR A 286 -3.96 0.94 16.35
CA TYR A 286 -3.50 1.88 15.35
C TYR A 286 -4.27 3.20 15.37
N ASN A 287 -5.58 3.18 15.67
CA ASN A 287 -6.36 4.42 15.79
C ASN A 287 -5.90 5.29 16.98
N GLU A 288 -5.53 4.67 18.11
CA GLU A 288 -4.93 5.36 19.25
C GLU A 288 -3.62 6.04 18.85
N ARG A 289 -2.73 5.27 18.20
CA ARG A 289 -1.43 5.76 17.70
C ARG A 289 -1.58 6.88 16.67
N ARG A 290 -2.54 6.75 15.76
CA ARG A 290 -2.91 7.76 14.76
C ARG A 290 -3.26 9.08 15.44
N LYS A 291 -4.19 9.06 16.39
CA LYS A 291 -4.64 10.26 17.12
C LYS A 291 -3.50 10.92 17.89
N PHE A 292 -2.67 10.11 18.56
CA PHE A 292 -1.49 10.61 19.27
C PHE A 292 -0.51 11.29 18.31
N MET A 293 -0.13 10.62 17.21
CA MET A 293 0.82 11.16 16.24
C MET A 293 0.31 12.44 15.58
N ILE A 294 -0.96 12.48 15.13
CA ILE A 294 -1.57 13.68 14.53
C ILE A 294 -1.52 14.86 15.50
N LYS A 295 -1.90 14.64 16.76
CA LYS A 295 -1.84 15.67 17.80
C LYS A 295 -0.42 16.22 17.95
N ARG A 296 0.57 15.35 18.14
CA ARG A 296 1.98 15.74 18.32
C ARG A 296 2.55 16.48 17.10
N LEU A 297 2.28 15.99 15.89
CA LEU A 297 2.73 16.65 14.66
C LEU A 297 2.17 18.07 14.53
N LYS A 298 0.88 18.26 14.84
CA LYS A 298 0.25 19.59 14.87
C LYS A 298 0.88 20.51 15.93
N GLU A 299 1.14 19.99 17.14
CA GLU A 299 1.80 20.74 18.22
C GLU A 299 3.23 21.18 17.85
N ILE A 300 4.00 20.32 17.16
CA ILE A 300 5.35 20.64 16.67
C ILE A 300 5.31 21.67 15.52
N GLY A 301 4.17 21.81 14.84
CA GLY A 301 3.96 22.80 13.78
C GLY A 301 3.98 22.26 12.36
N PHE A 302 3.85 20.93 12.17
CA PHE A 302 3.55 20.35 10.87
C PHE A 302 2.08 20.64 10.47
N GLY A 303 1.84 20.83 9.17
CA GLY A 303 0.49 21.03 8.64
C GLY A 303 -0.23 19.71 8.40
N ILE A 304 -1.45 19.60 8.90
CA ILE A 304 -2.38 18.49 8.62
C ILE A 304 -3.78 19.10 8.49
N THR A 305 -4.20 19.38 7.26
CA THR A 305 -5.48 20.03 6.94
C THR A 305 -6.65 19.05 7.09
N VAL A 306 -6.50 17.83 6.55
CA VAL A 306 -7.45 16.74 6.74
C VAL A 306 -6.75 15.57 7.40
N GLU A 307 -7.34 15.05 8.47
CA GLU A 307 -6.77 13.93 9.22
C GLU A 307 -6.93 12.61 8.47
N PRO A 308 -5.89 11.77 8.38
CA PRO A 308 -6.00 10.45 7.77
C PRO A 308 -6.96 9.55 8.54
N THR A 309 -7.74 8.76 7.80
CA THR A 309 -8.85 7.94 8.32
C THR A 309 -8.66 6.44 8.06
N GLY A 310 -7.55 6.04 7.43
CA GLY A 310 -7.16 4.64 7.23
C GLY A 310 -5.66 4.45 6.98
N ALA A 311 -5.28 3.23 6.56
CA ALA A 311 -3.89 2.78 6.47
C ALA A 311 -3.14 2.97 7.79
N PHE A 312 -1.84 3.25 7.78
CA PHE A 312 -1.10 3.62 9.00
C PHE A 312 -0.09 4.75 8.78
N TYR A 313 -0.48 5.76 8.01
CA TYR A 313 0.39 6.87 7.61
C TYR A 313 -0.24 8.23 7.87
N VAL A 314 0.63 9.20 8.14
CA VAL A 314 0.32 10.64 8.08
C VAL A 314 1.28 11.27 7.08
N LEU A 315 0.77 11.85 5.99
CA LEU A 315 1.56 12.71 5.11
C LEU A 315 1.42 14.15 5.60
N ALA A 316 2.41 14.62 6.36
CA ALA A 316 2.36 15.92 7.02
C ALA A 316 3.13 16.99 6.23
N ASN A 317 2.54 18.18 6.11
CA ASN A 317 3.14 19.31 5.43
C ASN A 317 4.28 19.88 6.27
N ALA A 318 5.49 19.83 5.73
CA ALA A 318 6.73 20.22 6.40
C ALA A 318 7.34 21.49 5.80
N LYS A 319 6.64 22.19 4.90
CA LYS A 319 7.14 23.37 4.16
C LYS A 319 7.59 24.52 5.06
N ARG A 320 7.06 24.59 6.28
CA ARG A 320 7.54 25.53 7.32
C ARG A 320 8.99 25.28 7.72
N PHE A 321 9.47 24.04 7.64
CA PHE A 321 10.81 23.63 8.07
C PHE A 321 11.80 23.52 6.90
N SER A 322 11.32 23.08 5.73
CA SER A 322 12.10 22.98 4.49
C SER A 322 11.17 22.74 3.31
N GLU A 323 11.47 23.32 2.15
CA GLU A 323 10.84 22.94 0.88
C GLU A 323 11.47 21.67 0.28
N ASP A 324 12.68 21.32 0.69
CA ASP A 324 13.40 20.10 0.26
C ASP A 324 13.14 18.98 1.28
N SER A 325 12.17 18.11 0.96
CA SER A 325 11.75 17.00 1.82
C SER A 325 12.82 15.94 1.97
N TYR A 326 13.62 15.70 0.93
CA TYR A 326 14.74 14.75 0.95
C TYR A 326 15.78 15.17 1.98
N LYS A 327 16.32 16.40 1.85
CA LYS A 327 17.30 16.91 2.80
C LYS A 327 16.75 16.96 4.21
N LEU A 328 15.50 17.36 4.38
CA LEU A 328 14.87 17.42 5.70
C LEU A 328 14.77 16.03 6.35
N ALA A 329 14.37 15.00 5.60
CA ALA A 329 14.27 13.64 6.13
C ALA A 329 15.63 13.10 6.61
N PHE A 330 16.70 13.30 5.82
CA PHE A 330 18.05 12.90 6.20
C PHE A 330 18.61 13.74 7.36
N ASP A 331 18.32 15.04 7.41
CA ASP A 331 18.76 15.91 8.51
C ASP A 331 18.06 15.55 9.84
N ILE A 332 16.77 15.19 9.80
CA ILE A 332 16.06 14.62 10.96
C ILE A 332 16.69 13.29 11.38
N LEU A 333 16.98 12.40 10.42
CA LEU A 333 17.64 11.13 10.73
C LEU A 333 19.00 11.34 11.41
N GLU A 334 19.84 12.23 10.88
CA GLU A 334 21.20 12.45 11.39
C GLU A 334 21.23 13.17 12.73
N ASN A 335 20.33 14.15 12.96
CA ASN A 335 20.39 15.00 14.16
C ASN A 335 19.37 14.65 15.24
N ALA A 336 18.23 14.08 14.86
CA ALA A 336 17.19 13.62 15.78
C ALA A 336 17.17 12.10 15.96
N HIS A 337 17.87 11.35 15.10
CA HIS A 337 17.86 9.88 15.10
C HIS A 337 16.44 9.32 14.95
N VAL A 338 15.66 9.91 14.04
CA VAL A 338 14.31 9.45 13.69
C VAL A 338 14.23 9.27 12.18
N GLY A 339 13.89 8.06 11.72
CA GLY A 339 13.66 7.77 10.31
C GLY A 339 12.26 8.22 9.89
N VAL A 340 12.17 9.06 8.86
CA VAL A 340 10.91 9.51 8.23
C VAL A 340 11.03 9.42 6.72
N THR A 341 9.93 9.25 5.99
CA THR A 341 10.02 9.17 4.52
C THR A 341 9.87 10.56 3.89
N PRO A 342 10.78 10.97 2.99
CA PRO A 342 10.63 12.23 2.28
C PRO A 342 9.46 12.18 1.30
N GLY A 343 8.67 13.26 1.25
CA GLY A 343 7.47 13.33 0.43
C GLY A 343 7.74 13.17 -1.07
N ILE A 344 8.90 13.62 -1.57
CA ILE A 344 9.30 13.49 -2.97
C ILE A 344 9.35 12.03 -3.47
N ASP A 345 9.47 11.05 -2.58
CA ASP A 345 9.40 9.62 -2.90
C ASP A 345 8.03 9.22 -3.48
N PHE A 346 6.98 9.99 -3.17
CA PHE A 346 5.60 9.72 -3.58
C PHE A 346 5.13 10.55 -4.78
N GLY A 347 6.01 11.36 -5.37
CA GLY A 347 5.70 12.26 -6.48
C GLY A 347 5.96 13.73 -6.15
N ALA A 348 6.05 14.54 -7.20
CA ALA A 348 6.44 15.94 -7.09
C ALA A 348 5.43 16.78 -6.28
N ASN A 349 4.16 16.39 -6.25
CA ASN A 349 3.14 17.11 -5.51
C ASN A 349 3.22 16.88 -3.98
N ALA A 350 4.00 15.89 -3.54
CA ALA A 350 4.36 15.69 -2.13
C ALA A 350 5.72 16.32 -1.75
N GLU A 351 6.36 17.10 -2.62
CA GLU A 351 7.55 17.87 -2.23
C GLU A 351 7.22 18.87 -1.10
N GLY A 352 8.11 18.96 -0.12
CA GLY A 352 7.87 19.70 1.12
C GLY A 352 6.94 19.00 2.13
N TYR A 353 6.55 17.75 1.90
CA TYR A 353 5.86 16.90 2.90
C TYR A 353 6.80 15.82 3.44
N LEU A 354 6.47 15.25 4.60
CA LEU A 354 7.08 14.05 5.15
C LEU A 354 5.99 13.02 5.47
N ARG A 355 6.23 11.74 5.17
CA ARG A 355 5.35 10.65 5.60
C ARG A 355 5.87 10.03 6.88
N PHE A 356 5.00 9.93 7.86
CA PHE A 356 5.21 9.24 9.13
C PHE A 356 4.36 7.97 9.19
N SER A 357 4.97 6.86 9.55
CA SER A 357 4.31 5.58 9.84
C SER A 357 4.06 5.48 11.34
N TYR A 358 2.81 5.21 11.74
CA TYR A 358 2.45 4.89 13.13
C TYR A 358 2.26 3.39 13.37
N ALA A 359 2.86 2.56 12.51
CA ALA A 359 2.90 1.12 12.67
C ALA A 359 4.00 0.65 13.66
N ASN A 360 4.14 1.36 14.79
CA ASN A 360 5.17 1.12 15.80
C ASN A 360 4.58 1.28 17.21
N ALA A 361 5.24 0.76 18.23
CA ALA A 361 4.84 0.90 19.63
C ALA A 361 4.63 2.37 20.01
N ILE A 362 3.63 2.67 20.84
CA ILE A 362 3.26 4.05 21.17
C ILE A 362 4.41 4.77 21.90
N GLU A 363 5.22 4.04 22.64
CA GLU A 363 6.41 4.52 23.34
C GLU A 363 7.47 5.00 22.35
N ASN A 364 7.76 4.20 21.32
CA ASN A 364 8.66 4.60 20.23
C ASN A 364 8.08 5.80 19.48
N ILE A 365 6.76 5.85 19.28
CA ILE A 365 6.12 7.00 18.64
C ILE A 365 6.30 8.27 19.48
N ALA A 366 6.06 8.19 20.79
CA ALA A 366 6.24 9.30 21.72
C ALA A 366 7.69 9.80 21.73
N GLU A 367 8.66 8.89 21.82
CA GLU A 367 10.07 9.23 21.80
C GLU A 367 10.48 9.89 20.46
N GLY A 368 10.02 9.35 19.33
CA GLY A 368 10.26 9.94 18.02
C GLY A 368 9.73 11.38 17.92
N MET A 369 8.51 11.62 18.41
CA MET A 369 7.93 12.96 18.44
C MET A 369 8.72 13.91 19.35
N ASP A 370 9.15 13.47 20.54
CA ASP A 370 9.97 14.28 21.47
C ASP A 370 11.36 14.63 20.89
N ARG A 371 11.95 13.71 20.12
CA ARG A 371 13.22 13.94 19.41
C ARG A 371 13.04 14.98 18.29
N ILE A 372 11.97 14.87 17.49
CA ILE A 372 11.65 15.83 16.42
C ILE A 372 11.34 17.21 16.99
N GLU A 373 10.55 17.30 18.06
CA GLU A 373 10.22 18.57 18.71
C GLU A 373 11.48 19.31 19.18
N ARG A 374 12.41 18.61 19.85
CA ARG A 374 13.70 19.18 20.26
C ARG A 374 14.56 19.61 19.08
N TYR A 375 14.57 18.82 18.01
CA TYR A 375 15.31 19.14 16.78
C TYR A 375 14.77 20.42 16.12
N VAL A 376 13.46 20.55 15.95
CA VAL A 376 12.81 21.74 15.39
C VAL A 376 13.03 22.95 16.30
N GLY A 377 12.90 22.78 17.62
CA GLY A 377 13.13 23.86 18.59
C GLY A 377 14.53 24.45 18.53
N LYS A 378 15.56 23.62 18.33
CA LYS A 378 16.96 24.08 18.17
C LYS A 378 17.23 24.83 16.85
N ARG A 379 16.46 24.57 15.78
CA ARG A 379 16.62 25.28 14.49
C ARG A 379 15.98 26.67 14.49
N ASN A 380 15.02 26.92 15.38
CA ASN A 380 14.32 28.19 15.50
C ASN A 380 14.94 29.13 16.56
N ALA A 381 15.91 28.65 17.33
CA ALA A 381 16.71 29.42 18.28
C ALA A 381 18.03 29.84 17.62
#